data_AF-A0A6N8A0F1-F1
#
_entry.id   AF-A0A6N8A0F1-F1
#
_cell.length_a   1.000
_cell.length_b   1.000
_cell.length_c   1.000
_cell.angle_alpha   90.00
_cell.angle_beta   90.00
_cell.angle_gamma   90.00
#
_symmetry.space_group_name_H-M   'P 1'
#
loop_
_entity.id
_entity.type
_entity.pdbx_description
1 polymer ?
#
loop_
_entity_poly.entity_id
_entity_poly.type
_entity_poly.pdbx_seq_one_letter_code
_entity_poly.pdbx_strand_id
1 'polypeptide(L)'
;MTDLTTAFAEFATGPVSTTLQTRIVTSLSALDWLAVGRAGAEEPVSRIIREMVLAEGGAEQARIFGGGAAPLRAAALANGTISHALDYDDTHFAHIGHPSVAVFPATLAVATWEDKPIVDLLEAALVGMELSIRLGLWLGRDHYQAGFHQTATAGAFGATAAAGRVLGFNSSQMRQALGLTATRAAGLKAQFGTMGKPYNAGLASSAGVETALLIHRGFEPNEGALEGQYGFGATHKGADDQSAALDGIGDEWLFESVSHKFHACCHGLHAALEAARDLDIAEPEVAEIKVKTHPRWMSVCNQLSPTTGLGAKFSYRTVIAMLAIGYDTALPENFSDKTCADPRLRSLRDRITVEADDGLSETQAHLSLLRRDGIRREATHDLLAPMSLSDREDRVREKASKLIGGEEADAIWSMLRTGGRAAELSDRLEG
;
A
#
# COMPACT_ATOMS: atom_id res chain seq x y z
N MET A 1 30.46 -2.53 14.28
CA MET A 1 29.23 -2.49 13.48
C MET A 1 28.08 -2.53 14.46
N THR A 2 27.19 -1.54 14.39
CA THR A 2 25.93 -1.56 15.13
C THR A 2 25.05 -2.65 14.53
N ASP A 3 24.36 -3.43 15.37
CA ASP A 3 23.40 -4.43 14.89
C ASP A 3 22.15 -3.75 14.28
N LEU A 4 21.40 -4.49 13.46
CA LEU A 4 20.27 -3.99 12.69
C LEU A 4 19.17 -3.44 13.62
N THR A 5 18.88 -4.14 14.71
CA THR A 5 17.87 -3.73 15.70
C THR A 5 18.23 -2.40 16.34
N THR A 6 19.49 -2.22 16.75
CA THR A 6 19.98 -0.98 17.36
C THR A 6 19.96 0.15 16.34
N ALA A 7 20.40 -0.08 15.11
CA ALA A 7 20.37 0.94 14.06
C ALA A 7 18.94 1.40 13.75
N PHE A 8 17.98 0.48 13.65
CA PHE A 8 16.57 0.80 13.46
C PHE A 8 15.95 1.52 14.66
N ALA A 9 16.32 1.15 15.88
CA ALA A 9 15.83 1.84 17.07
C ALA A 9 16.36 3.26 17.19
N GLU A 10 17.65 3.48 16.87
CA GLU A 10 18.26 4.80 16.82
C GLU A 10 17.62 5.68 15.74
N PHE A 11 17.41 5.13 14.54
CA PHE A 11 16.68 5.82 13.47
C PHE A 11 15.26 6.19 13.89
N ALA A 12 14.50 5.22 14.42
CA ALA A 12 13.08 5.42 14.72
C ALA A 12 12.81 6.41 15.87
N THR A 13 13.79 6.60 16.76
CA THR A 13 13.71 7.52 17.91
C THR A 13 14.50 8.81 17.72
N GLY A 14 15.33 8.87 16.68
CA GLY A 14 16.18 10.01 16.36
C GLY A 14 15.43 11.23 15.82
N PRO A 15 16.15 12.36 15.63
CA PRO A 15 15.60 13.55 14.99
C PRO A 15 15.26 13.25 13.52
N VAL A 16 14.16 13.83 13.03
CA VAL A 16 13.71 13.64 11.64
C VAL A 16 14.02 14.89 10.84
N SER A 17 14.88 14.74 9.83
CA SER A 17 15.12 15.75 8.81
C SER A 17 14.39 15.35 7.53
N THR A 18 13.59 16.23 6.96
CA THR A 18 12.79 15.95 5.76
C THR A 18 12.99 17.01 4.70
N THR A 19 13.02 16.58 3.44
CA THR A 19 12.94 17.49 2.30
C THR A 19 11.49 17.92 2.07
N LEU A 20 11.28 18.93 1.21
CA LEU A 20 9.94 19.29 0.76
C LEU A 20 9.25 18.10 0.07
N GLN A 21 10.00 17.34 -0.74
CA GLN A 21 9.50 16.16 -1.44
C GLN A 21 9.02 15.10 -0.45
N THR A 22 9.84 14.76 0.56
CA THR A 22 9.47 13.77 1.58
C THR A 22 8.14 14.13 2.25
N ARG A 23 7.98 15.41 2.64
CA ARG A 23 6.76 15.89 3.31
C ARG A 23 5.53 15.81 2.41
N ILE A 24 5.66 16.23 1.16
CA ILE A 24 4.55 16.20 0.20
C ILE A 24 4.17 14.75 -0.09
N VAL A 25 5.14 13.87 -0.39
CA VAL A 25 4.87 12.45 -0.67
C VAL A 25 4.19 11.76 0.51
N THR A 26 4.63 12.03 1.75
CA THR A 26 3.98 11.51 2.96
C THR A 26 2.54 11.98 3.09
N SER A 27 2.29 13.26 2.82
CA SER A 27 0.93 13.83 2.84
C SER A 27 0.06 13.21 1.74
N LEU A 28 0.61 12.98 0.54
CA LEU A 28 -0.10 12.34 -0.56
C LEU A 28 -0.44 10.88 -0.24
N SER A 29 0.46 10.12 0.37
CA SER A 29 0.15 8.75 0.84
C SER A 29 -0.90 8.74 1.96
N ALA A 30 -0.92 9.74 2.84
CA ALA A 30 -2.00 9.86 3.84
C ALA A 30 -3.36 10.14 3.18
N LEU A 31 -3.41 11.05 2.20
CA LEU A 31 -4.61 11.33 1.41
C LEU A 31 -5.09 10.09 0.64
N ASP A 32 -4.16 9.41 -0.05
CA ASP A 32 -4.42 8.19 -0.81
C ASP A 32 -4.99 7.08 0.08
N TRP A 33 -4.32 6.80 1.21
CA TRP A 33 -4.74 5.81 2.19
C TRP A 33 -6.15 6.08 2.72
N LEU A 34 -6.45 7.33 3.06
CA LEU A 34 -7.77 7.71 3.59
C LEU A 34 -8.86 7.57 2.52
N ALA A 35 -8.60 8.08 1.31
CA ALA A 35 -9.56 7.99 0.20
C ALA A 35 -9.84 6.53 -0.21
N VAL A 36 -8.80 5.70 -0.31
CA VAL A 36 -8.94 4.27 -0.62
C VAL A 36 -9.66 3.54 0.50
N GLY A 37 -9.36 3.83 1.77
CA GLY A 37 -10.04 3.21 2.91
C GLY A 37 -11.53 3.55 2.98
N ARG A 38 -11.92 4.79 2.67
CA ARG A 38 -13.34 5.16 2.56
C ARG A 38 -14.04 4.50 1.39
N ALA A 39 -13.42 4.49 0.21
CA ALA A 39 -13.96 3.77 -0.94
C ALA A 39 -14.13 2.26 -0.66
N GLY A 40 -13.24 1.67 0.14
CA GLY A 40 -13.28 0.27 0.54
C GLY A 40 -14.14 -0.02 1.79
N ALA A 41 -14.73 0.98 2.44
CA ALA A 41 -15.40 0.82 3.74
C ALA A 41 -16.60 -0.13 3.70
N GLU A 42 -17.20 -0.29 2.52
CA GLU A 42 -18.38 -1.10 2.26
C GLU A 42 -18.08 -2.39 1.48
N GLU A 43 -16.81 -2.77 1.36
CA GLU A 43 -16.45 -4.10 0.88
C GLU A 43 -16.90 -5.20 1.87
N PRO A 44 -17.21 -6.42 1.41
CA PRO A 44 -17.63 -7.49 2.31
C PRO A 44 -16.65 -7.78 3.45
N VAL A 45 -15.34 -7.77 3.17
CA VAL A 45 -14.30 -7.93 4.20
C VAL A 45 -14.34 -6.80 5.24
N SER A 46 -14.63 -5.58 4.79
CA SER A 46 -14.69 -4.38 5.63
C SER A 46 -15.85 -4.45 6.62
N ARG A 47 -17.03 -4.90 6.17
CA ARG A 47 -18.18 -5.14 7.07
C ARG A 47 -17.87 -6.23 8.09
N ILE A 48 -17.34 -7.38 7.64
CA ILE A 48 -17.02 -8.52 8.50
C ILE A 48 -16.04 -8.11 9.62
N ILE A 49 -14.94 -7.45 9.27
CA ILE A 49 -13.94 -7.09 10.28
C ILE A 49 -14.44 -6.00 11.24
N ARG A 50 -15.20 -5.02 10.72
CA ARG A 50 -15.80 -3.95 11.54
C ARG A 50 -16.82 -4.51 12.52
N GLU A 51 -17.75 -5.35 12.05
CA GLU A 51 -18.74 -6.01 12.90
C GLU A 51 -18.08 -6.87 13.98
N MET A 52 -17.05 -7.65 13.63
CA MET A 52 -16.30 -8.47 14.58
C MET A 52 -15.67 -7.61 15.68
N VAL A 53 -14.92 -6.57 15.31
CA VAL A 53 -14.23 -5.68 16.26
C VAL A 53 -15.21 -4.92 17.15
N LEU A 54 -16.33 -4.43 16.60
CA LEU A 54 -17.35 -3.75 17.40
C LEU A 54 -18.04 -4.70 18.38
N ALA A 55 -18.23 -5.97 18.00
CA ALA A 55 -18.82 -6.99 18.86
C ALA A 55 -17.90 -7.45 20.01
N GLU A 56 -16.56 -7.34 19.86
CA GLU A 56 -15.62 -7.57 20.97
C GLU A 56 -15.81 -6.56 22.12
N GLY A 57 -16.28 -5.35 21.81
CA GLY A 57 -16.50 -4.27 22.76
C GLY A 57 -15.19 -3.67 23.31
N GLY A 58 -15.28 -3.04 24.48
CA GLY A 58 -14.15 -2.35 25.13
C GLY A 58 -14.24 -0.83 25.04
N ALA A 59 -13.12 -0.15 25.29
CA ALA A 59 -13.06 1.32 25.25
C ALA A 59 -13.04 1.86 23.81
N GLU A 60 -13.89 2.84 23.53
CA GLU A 60 -13.97 3.55 22.25
C GLU A 60 -12.81 4.54 22.09
N GLN A 61 -11.61 4.05 21.75
CA GLN A 61 -10.39 4.85 21.76
C GLN A 61 -9.97 5.37 20.37
N ALA A 62 -10.36 4.68 19.31
CA ALA A 62 -10.05 5.08 17.93
C ALA A 62 -11.19 4.71 16.97
N ARG A 63 -11.46 5.59 16.00
CA ARG A 63 -12.52 5.40 15.00
C ARG A 63 -12.15 4.38 13.93
N ILE A 64 -13.16 3.80 13.29
CA ILE A 64 -13.03 2.80 12.24
C ILE A 64 -13.62 3.34 10.93
N PHE A 65 -13.00 3.01 9.78
CA PHE A 65 -13.58 3.29 8.47
C PHE A 65 -15.01 2.73 8.35
N GLY A 66 -15.94 3.59 7.92
CA GLY A 66 -17.36 3.24 7.79
C GLY A 66 -18.14 3.22 9.11
N GLY A 67 -17.54 3.67 10.22
CA GLY A 67 -18.27 4.00 11.45
C GLY A 67 -17.90 3.18 12.68
N GLY A 68 -18.03 3.84 13.84
CA GLY A 68 -17.84 3.22 15.15
C GLY A 68 -16.42 3.37 15.67
N ALA A 69 -16.23 3.01 16.94
CA ALA A 69 -14.94 3.11 17.61
C ALA A 69 -14.66 1.86 18.43
N ALA A 70 -13.37 1.56 18.61
CA ALA A 70 -12.91 0.37 19.32
C ALA A 70 -11.60 0.64 20.07
N PRO A 71 -11.13 -0.31 20.90
CA PRO A 71 -9.80 -0.22 21.48
C PRO A 71 -8.72 -0.10 20.40
N LEU A 72 -7.62 0.59 20.70
CA LEU A 72 -6.59 0.97 19.73
C LEU A 72 -6.14 -0.17 18.81
N ARG A 73 -5.86 -1.35 19.41
CA ARG A 73 -5.41 -2.54 18.68
C ARG A 73 -6.47 -3.03 17.68
N ALA A 74 -7.73 -3.05 18.09
CA ALA A 74 -8.82 -3.56 17.29
C ALA A 74 -9.22 -2.55 16.19
N ALA A 75 -9.21 -1.25 16.48
CA ALA A 75 -9.38 -0.21 15.47
C ALA A 75 -8.26 -0.26 14.41
N ALA A 76 -7.00 -0.46 14.82
CA ALA A 76 -5.88 -0.62 13.89
C ALA A 76 -6.01 -1.89 13.02
N LEU A 77 -6.47 -3.01 13.60
CA LEU A 77 -6.78 -4.24 12.86
C LEU A 77 -7.82 -3.98 11.77
N ALA A 78 -8.94 -3.34 12.14
CA ALA A 78 -10.03 -3.04 11.22
C ALA A 78 -9.56 -2.06 10.13
N ASN A 79 -8.94 -0.94 10.51
CA ASN A 79 -8.53 0.10 9.56
C ASN A 79 -7.42 -0.37 8.60
N GLY A 80 -6.45 -1.17 9.05
CA GLY A 80 -5.47 -1.78 8.16
C GLY A 80 -6.09 -2.76 7.17
N THR A 81 -7.08 -3.53 7.62
CA THR A 81 -7.85 -4.44 6.75
C THR A 81 -8.68 -3.66 5.71
N ILE A 82 -9.44 -2.67 6.16
CA ILE A 82 -10.37 -1.90 5.31
C ILE A 82 -9.61 -1.07 4.27
N SER A 83 -8.54 -0.39 4.70
CA SER A 83 -7.72 0.43 3.80
C SER A 83 -6.98 -0.36 2.72
N HIS A 84 -6.83 -1.68 2.88
CA HIS A 84 -6.25 -2.57 1.86
C HIS A 84 -7.31 -3.38 1.09
N ALA A 85 -8.62 -3.20 1.37
CA ALA A 85 -9.69 -4.04 0.83
C ALA A 85 -9.79 -4.00 -0.70
N LEU A 86 -9.50 -2.85 -1.31
CA LEU A 86 -9.58 -2.64 -2.75
C LEU A 86 -8.29 -3.01 -3.49
N ASP A 87 -7.20 -3.31 -2.78
CA ASP A 87 -5.84 -3.43 -3.31
C ASP A 87 -5.45 -2.22 -4.19
N TYR A 88 -5.88 -1.02 -3.76
CA TYR A 88 -5.75 0.22 -4.52
C TYR A 88 -4.86 1.25 -3.84
N ASP A 89 -4.36 0.92 -2.67
CA ASP A 89 -3.35 1.65 -1.91
C ASP A 89 -1.95 1.58 -2.57
N ASP A 90 -1.05 2.43 -2.07
CA ASP A 90 0.32 2.55 -2.56
C ASP A 90 1.16 1.28 -2.39
N THR A 91 2.28 1.21 -3.12
CA THR A 91 3.19 0.06 -3.13
C THR A 91 4.63 0.56 -3.19
N HIS A 92 5.55 -0.13 -2.52
CA HIS A 92 6.97 0.13 -2.67
C HIS A 92 7.70 -1.09 -3.22
N PHE A 93 8.31 -0.96 -4.41
CA PHE A 93 8.86 -2.11 -5.15
C PHE A 93 10.07 -2.76 -4.47
N ALA A 94 10.87 -2.01 -3.72
CA ALA A 94 11.97 -2.58 -2.94
C ALA A 94 11.50 -3.36 -1.69
N HIS A 95 10.37 -2.94 -1.12
CA HIS A 95 9.72 -3.56 0.03
C HIS A 95 8.84 -4.75 -0.39
N ILE A 96 8.49 -4.83 -1.67
CA ILE A 96 7.50 -5.75 -2.27
C ILE A 96 6.22 -5.84 -1.42
N GLY A 97 5.74 -4.66 -0.99
CA GLY A 97 4.60 -4.54 -0.08
C GLY A 97 3.99 -3.15 -0.06
N HIS A 98 3.05 -2.97 0.86
CA HIS A 98 2.17 -1.81 0.97
C HIS A 98 2.37 -1.08 2.31
N PRO A 99 3.27 -0.09 2.40
CA PRO A 99 3.68 0.48 3.68
C PRO A 99 2.56 1.30 4.34
N SER A 100 1.79 2.08 3.57
CA SER A 100 0.81 3.03 4.13
C SER A 100 -0.33 2.34 4.87
N VAL A 101 -0.90 1.26 4.30
CA VAL A 101 -2.00 0.49 4.91
C VAL A 101 -1.57 -0.30 6.15
N ALA A 102 -0.28 -0.57 6.33
CA ALA A 102 0.22 -1.18 7.55
C ALA A 102 0.49 -0.15 8.65
N VAL A 103 1.04 1.01 8.29
CA VAL A 103 1.56 1.99 9.26
C VAL A 103 0.51 3.01 9.69
N PHE A 104 -0.18 3.68 8.75
CA PHE A 104 -1.15 4.74 9.10
C PHE A 104 -2.24 4.32 10.08
N PRO A 105 -2.86 3.12 9.98
CA PRO A 105 -3.88 2.72 10.95
C PRO A 105 -3.37 2.64 12.38
N ALA A 106 -2.14 2.14 12.58
CA ALA A 106 -1.51 2.07 13.88
C ALA A 106 -1.15 3.47 14.40
N THR A 107 -0.51 4.29 13.55
CA THR A 107 -0.09 5.65 13.93
C THR A 107 -1.27 6.54 14.24
N LEU A 108 -2.33 6.53 13.41
CA LEU A 108 -3.52 7.36 13.62
C LEU A 108 -4.24 6.97 14.91
N ALA A 109 -4.39 5.67 15.19
CA ALA A 109 -5.03 5.21 16.42
C ALA A 109 -4.30 5.75 17.66
N VAL A 110 -2.99 5.56 17.74
CA VAL A 110 -2.18 6.00 18.89
C VAL A 110 -2.06 7.52 18.95
N ALA A 111 -1.88 8.20 17.82
CA ALA A 111 -1.77 9.65 17.76
C ALA A 111 -3.07 10.36 18.14
N THR A 112 -4.23 9.77 17.80
CA THR A 112 -5.53 10.27 18.24
C THR A 112 -5.69 10.12 19.74
N TRP A 113 -5.32 8.95 20.28
CA TRP A 113 -5.41 8.66 21.71
C TRP A 113 -4.51 9.55 22.57
N GLU A 114 -3.30 9.82 22.09
CA GLU A 114 -2.33 10.73 22.73
C GLU A 114 -2.58 12.21 22.39
N ASP A 115 -3.67 12.52 21.68
CA ASP A 115 -4.02 13.85 21.19
C ASP A 115 -2.80 14.57 20.58
N LYS A 116 -2.24 13.99 19.51
CA LYS A 116 -1.09 14.54 18.79
C LYS A 116 -1.53 15.45 17.64
N PRO A 117 -0.72 16.45 17.28
CA PRO A 117 -0.94 17.20 16.04
C PRO A 117 -0.68 16.30 14.82
N ILE A 118 -1.31 16.62 13.69
CA ILE A 118 -1.15 15.86 12.43
C ILE A 118 0.31 15.82 11.97
N VAL A 119 1.10 16.87 12.24
CA VAL A 119 2.53 16.88 11.88
C VAL A 119 3.30 15.75 12.58
N ASP A 120 3.03 15.49 13.85
CA ASP A 120 3.67 14.41 14.60
C ASP A 120 3.21 13.03 14.10
N LEU A 121 1.93 12.92 13.71
CA LEU A 121 1.38 11.71 13.08
C LEU A 121 2.10 11.43 11.75
N LEU A 122 2.21 12.42 10.87
CA LEU A 122 2.84 12.26 9.56
C LEU A 122 4.33 11.96 9.69
N GLU A 123 5.02 12.60 10.62
CA GLU A 123 6.43 12.32 10.91
C GLU A 123 6.63 10.90 11.42
N ALA A 124 5.82 10.45 12.38
CA ALA A 124 5.89 9.09 12.88
C ALA A 124 5.52 8.04 11.83
N ALA A 125 4.51 8.32 11.01
CA ALA A 125 4.15 7.45 9.89
C ALA A 125 5.28 7.36 8.87
N LEU A 126 5.91 8.47 8.49
CA LEU A 126 7.06 8.48 7.58
C LEU A 126 8.19 7.59 8.10
N VAL A 127 8.58 7.76 9.37
CA VAL A 127 9.61 6.93 10.01
C VAL A 127 9.23 5.44 9.99
N GLY A 128 7.98 5.11 10.31
CA GLY A 128 7.50 3.73 10.27
C GLY A 128 7.50 3.13 8.86
N MET A 129 7.06 3.89 7.86
CA MET A 129 7.04 3.45 6.46
C MET A 129 8.45 3.25 5.92
N GLU A 130 9.38 4.16 6.22
CA GLU A 130 10.80 4.03 5.87
C GLU A 130 11.42 2.77 6.51
N LEU A 131 11.18 2.54 7.80
CA LEU A 131 11.67 1.34 8.49
C LEU A 131 11.08 0.07 7.89
N SER A 132 9.77 0.06 7.55
CA SER A 132 9.14 -1.07 6.86
C SER A 132 9.81 -1.36 5.51
N ILE A 133 10.17 -0.32 4.75
CA ILE A 133 10.85 -0.46 3.46
C ILE A 133 12.24 -1.05 3.63
N ARG A 134 13.04 -0.49 4.54
CA ARG A 134 14.40 -0.95 4.85
C ARG A 134 14.42 -2.38 5.38
N LEU A 135 13.48 -2.72 6.25
CA LEU A 135 13.32 -4.10 6.71
C LEU A 135 12.88 -5.03 5.56
N GLY A 136 12.03 -4.55 4.65
CA GLY A 136 11.67 -5.28 3.44
C GLY A 136 12.87 -5.58 2.53
N LEU A 137 13.79 -4.63 2.40
CA LEU A 137 15.07 -4.81 1.70
C LEU A 137 15.94 -5.89 2.37
N TRP A 138 16.06 -5.87 3.70
CA TRP A 138 16.79 -6.89 4.45
C TRP A 138 16.15 -8.28 4.33
N LEU A 139 14.82 -8.39 4.41
CA LEU A 139 14.12 -9.64 4.21
C LEU A 139 14.30 -10.17 2.77
N GLY A 140 14.32 -9.26 1.81
CA GLY A 140 14.65 -9.55 0.42
C GLY A 140 13.64 -10.42 -0.33
N ARG A 141 14.01 -10.79 -1.56
CA ARG A 141 13.19 -11.60 -2.46
C ARG A 141 12.95 -13.02 -1.94
N ASP A 142 13.91 -13.61 -1.22
CA ASP A 142 13.82 -14.98 -0.74
C ASP A 142 12.72 -15.15 0.31
N HIS A 143 12.57 -14.21 1.22
CA HIS A 143 11.44 -14.14 2.14
C HIS A 143 10.10 -14.12 1.40
N TYR A 144 9.98 -13.27 0.37
CA TYR A 144 8.77 -13.18 -0.45
C TYR A 144 8.50 -14.49 -1.21
N GLN A 145 9.52 -15.13 -1.77
CA GLN A 145 9.39 -16.39 -2.52
C GLN A 145 9.07 -17.58 -1.60
N ALA A 146 9.54 -17.55 -0.35
CA ALA A 146 9.18 -18.55 0.67
C ALA A 146 7.69 -18.55 1.02
N GLY A 147 6.94 -17.50 0.64
CA GLY A 147 5.49 -17.44 0.79
C GLY A 147 5.00 -16.37 1.75
N PHE A 148 5.88 -15.54 2.30
CA PHE A 148 5.49 -14.46 3.20
C PHE A 148 5.02 -13.21 2.45
N HIS A 149 4.09 -12.49 3.06
CA HIS A 149 3.59 -11.21 2.56
C HIS A 149 4.27 -10.05 3.32
N GLN A 150 5.14 -9.30 2.65
CA GLN A 150 5.98 -8.26 3.29
C GLN A 150 5.20 -7.08 3.88
N THR A 151 4.03 -6.75 3.32
CA THR A 151 3.07 -5.82 3.93
C THR A 151 2.72 -6.20 5.38
N ALA A 152 2.64 -7.51 5.66
CA ALA A 152 2.28 -8.04 6.96
C ALA A 152 3.52 -8.18 7.87
N THR A 153 4.59 -8.75 7.33
CA THR A 153 5.81 -9.05 8.10
C THR A 153 6.59 -7.76 8.36
N ALA A 154 7.13 -7.12 7.33
CA ALA A 154 7.90 -5.89 7.51
C ALA A 154 7.02 -4.69 7.93
N GLY A 155 5.77 -4.63 7.45
CA GLY A 155 4.82 -3.60 7.87
C GLY A 155 4.51 -3.59 9.36
N ALA A 156 4.55 -4.75 10.04
CA ALA A 156 4.34 -4.81 11.50
C ALA A 156 5.43 -4.05 12.27
N PHE A 157 6.68 -4.13 11.82
CA PHE A 157 7.79 -3.39 12.44
C PHE A 157 7.68 -1.90 12.16
N GLY A 158 7.28 -1.51 10.94
CA GLY A 158 6.98 -0.12 10.62
C GLY A 158 5.86 0.46 11.49
N ALA A 159 4.75 -0.28 11.65
CA ALA A 159 3.64 0.10 12.52
C ALA A 159 4.08 0.24 13.99
N THR A 160 4.94 -0.67 14.46
CA THR A 160 5.53 -0.62 15.81
C THR A 160 6.39 0.62 15.99
N ALA A 161 7.26 0.92 15.02
CA ALA A 161 8.16 2.05 15.09
C ALA A 161 7.38 3.38 15.13
N ALA A 162 6.35 3.51 14.29
CA ALA A 162 5.50 4.69 14.29
C ALA A 162 4.71 4.84 15.60
N ALA A 163 4.06 3.78 16.08
CA ALA A 163 3.33 3.79 17.35
C ALA A 163 4.24 4.09 18.54
N GLY A 164 5.41 3.45 18.62
CA GLY A 164 6.41 3.70 19.66
C GLY A 164 6.95 5.13 19.64
N ARG A 165 7.16 5.71 18.46
CA ARG A 165 7.57 7.12 18.32
C ARG A 165 6.49 8.08 18.83
N VAL A 166 5.22 7.83 18.50
CA VAL A 166 4.08 8.61 19.04
C VAL A 166 4.05 8.56 20.56
N LEU A 167 4.29 7.38 21.15
CA LEU A 167 4.36 7.17 22.60
C LEU A 167 5.65 7.69 23.26
N GLY A 168 6.56 8.29 22.50
CA GLY A 168 7.78 8.90 23.02
C GLY A 168 8.85 7.89 23.46
N PHE A 169 8.94 6.73 22.81
CA PHE A 169 9.96 5.73 23.14
C PHE A 169 11.36 6.26 22.96
N ASN A 170 12.24 5.94 23.92
CA ASN A 170 13.68 6.04 23.73
C ASN A 170 14.22 4.81 22.95
N SER A 171 15.48 4.88 22.52
CA SER A 171 16.10 3.81 21.72
C SER A 171 16.02 2.42 22.39
N SER A 172 16.18 2.32 23.72
CA SER A 172 16.07 1.03 24.43
C SER A 172 14.65 0.46 24.37
N GLN A 173 13.62 1.27 24.60
CA GLN A 173 12.22 0.84 24.46
C GLN A 173 11.91 0.46 23.01
N MET A 174 12.47 1.17 22.03
CA MET A 174 12.27 0.86 20.63
C MET A 174 12.91 -0.47 20.24
N ARG A 175 14.14 -0.79 20.71
CA ARG A 175 14.74 -2.11 20.49
C ARG A 175 13.88 -3.23 21.09
N GLN A 176 13.40 -3.05 22.31
CA GLN A 176 12.48 -4.00 22.94
C GLN A 176 11.20 -4.18 22.11
N ALA A 177 10.61 -3.10 21.63
CA ALA A 177 9.40 -3.15 20.82
C ALA A 177 9.62 -3.88 19.50
N LEU A 178 10.71 -3.60 18.78
CA LEU A 178 11.08 -4.30 17.55
C LEU A 178 11.35 -5.79 17.82
N GLY A 179 12.08 -6.12 18.89
CA GLY A 179 12.29 -7.50 19.32
C GLY A 179 10.99 -8.24 19.61
N LEU A 180 10.07 -7.64 20.37
CA LEU A 180 8.76 -8.26 20.64
C LEU A 180 7.92 -8.43 19.36
N THR A 181 8.03 -7.48 18.44
CA THR A 181 7.30 -7.50 17.16
C THR A 181 7.68 -8.68 16.29
N ALA A 182 8.92 -9.18 16.37
CA ALA A 182 9.32 -10.42 15.71
C ALA A 182 8.42 -11.62 16.03
N THR A 183 7.78 -11.65 17.20
CA THR A 183 6.85 -12.72 17.58
C THR A 183 5.46 -12.57 16.95
N ARG A 184 5.06 -11.34 16.60
CA ARG A 184 3.71 -11.02 16.10
C ARG A 184 3.67 -10.72 14.61
N ALA A 185 4.80 -10.37 13.99
CA ALA A 185 4.94 -10.12 12.57
C ALA A 185 4.64 -11.40 11.77
N ALA A 186 3.48 -11.45 11.12
CA ALA A 186 3.01 -12.63 10.40
C ALA A 186 2.15 -12.25 9.20
N GLY A 187 2.17 -13.09 8.17
CA GLY A 187 1.26 -13.00 7.03
C GLY A 187 1.76 -13.79 5.83
N LEU A 188 0.82 -14.42 5.12
CA LEU A 188 1.13 -15.37 4.04
C LEU A 188 0.51 -14.94 2.72
N LYS A 189 1.27 -15.12 1.64
CA LYS A 189 0.82 -14.97 0.25
C LYS A 189 -0.26 -15.98 -0.14
N ALA A 190 -0.40 -17.08 0.61
CA ALA A 190 -1.47 -18.04 0.42
C ALA A 190 -2.89 -17.43 0.54
N GLN A 191 -2.99 -16.23 1.13
CA GLN A 191 -4.24 -15.47 1.23
C GLN A 191 -4.50 -14.53 0.02
N PHE A 192 -3.62 -14.48 -0.97
CA PHE A 192 -3.82 -13.62 -2.14
C PHE A 192 -5.02 -14.08 -2.96
N GLY A 193 -5.83 -13.11 -3.42
CA GLY A 193 -7.09 -13.39 -4.12
C GLY A 193 -8.27 -13.70 -3.19
N THR A 194 -8.10 -13.62 -1.87
CA THR A 194 -9.17 -13.76 -0.88
C THR A 194 -9.24 -12.53 0.02
N MET A 195 -10.26 -12.46 0.89
CA MET A 195 -10.36 -11.46 1.95
C MET A 195 -9.20 -11.53 2.97
N GLY A 196 -8.40 -12.61 2.96
CA GLY A 196 -7.23 -12.73 3.82
C GLY A 196 -6.06 -11.83 3.42
N LYS A 197 -5.98 -11.37 2.16
CA LYS A 197 -4.94 -10.43 1.73
C LYS A 197 -5.05 -9.09 2.48
N PRO A 198 -6.20 -8.38 2.49
CA PRO A 198 -6.37 -7.18 3.30
C PRO A 198 -6.16 -7.44 4.79
N TYR A 199 -6.62 -8.59 5.30
CA TYR A 199 -6.42 -8.95 6.72
C TYR A 199 -4.95 -8.97 7.14
N ASN A 200 -4.03 -9.36 6.26
CA ASN A 200 -2.59 -9.29 6.53
C ASN A 200 -2.11 -7.86 6.88
N ALA A 201 -2.66 -6.82 6.25
CA ALA A 201 -2.32 -5.42 6.57
C ALA A 201 -2.87 -5.04 7.95
N GLY A 202 -4.11 -5.44 8.26
CA GLY A 202 -4.68 -5.28 9.59
C GLY A 202 -3.87 -5.98 10.69
N LEU A 203 -3.37 -7.19 10.43
CA LEU A 203 -2.50 -7.91 11.37
C LEU A 203 -1.22 -7.13 11.67
N ALA A 204 -0.59 -6.51 10.66
CA ALA A 204 0.58 -5.67 10.86
C ALA A 204 0.27 -4.45 11.74
N SER A 205 -0.79 -3.71 11.42
CA SER A 205 -1.19 -2.53 12.20
C SER A 205 -1.52 -2.90 13.65
N SER A 206 -2.29 -3.98 13.84
CA SER A 206 -2.65 -4.49 15.15
C SER A 206 -1.43 -4.94 15.95
N ALA A 207 -0.48 -5.62 15.32
CA ALA A 207 0.75 -6.07 15.96
C ALA A 207 1.54 -4.86 16.47
N GLY A 208 1.70 -3.82 15.65
CA GLY A 208 2.45 -2.63 16.03
C GLY A 208 1.86 -1.85 17.20
N VAL A 209 0.53 -1.69 17.24
CA VAL A 209 -0.14 -1.08 18.38
C VAL A 209 0.02 -1.93 19.64
N GLU A 210 -0.17 -3.25 19.53
CA GLU A 210 -0.07 -4.15 20.69
C GLU A 210 1.33 -4.16 21.30
N THR A 211 2.37 -4.33 20.49
CA THR A 211 3.75 -4.38 20.99
C THR A 211 4.16 -3.05 21.60
N ALA A 212 3.85 -1.93 20.95
CA ALA A 212 4.11 -0.61 21.52
C ALA A 212 3.36 -0.40 22.86
N LEU A 213 2.10 -0.79 22.98
CA LEU A 213 1.37 -0.65 24.24
C LEU A 213 1.91 -1.57 25.36
N LEU A 214 2.41 -2.76 25.03
CA LEU A 214 3.04 -3.66 25.99
C LEU A 214 4.35 -3.07 26.54
N ILE A 215 5.24 -2.59 25.66
CA ILE A 215 6.50 -1.96 26.07
C ILE A 215 6.24 -0.67 26.85
N HIS A 216 5.26 0.13 26.45
CA HIS A 216 4.86 1.33 27.19
C HIS A 216 4.40 1.03 28.62
N ARG A 217 3.95 -0.20 28.89
CA ARG A 217 3.55 -0.69 30.22
C ARG A 217 4.65 -1.43 30.97
N GLY A 218 5.87 -1.46 30.44
CA GLY A 218 7.02 -2.10 31.08
C GLY A 218 7.13 -3.60 30.84
N PHE A 219 6.54 -4.13 29.76
CA PHE A 219 6.83 -5.51 29.34
C PHE A 219 8.30 -5.63 28.91
N GLU A 220 9.00 -6.67 29.36
CA GLU A 220 10.42 -6.90 29.08
C GLU A 220 10.61 -8.09 28.11
N PRO A 221 10.83 -7.85 26.80
CA PRO A 221 11.05 -8.91 25.81
C PRO A 221 12.53 -9.20 25.56
N ASN A 222 12.81 -10.21 24.75
CA ASN A 222 14.11 -10.35 24.10
C ASN A 222 14.29 -9.27 23.02
N GLU A 223 15.07 -8.23 23.30
CA GLU A 223 15.35 -7.17 22.32
C GLU A 223 16.14 -7.64 21.09
N GLY A 224 16.86 -8.77 21.18
CA GLY A 224 17.63 -9.34 20.06
C GLY A 224 16.84 -10.27 19.14
N ALA A 225 15.51 -10.33 19.22
CA ALA A 225 14.71 -11.31 18.50
C ALA A 225 14.53 -11.06 16.98
N LEU A 226 15.01 -9.92 16.45
CA LEU A 226 14.97 -9.64 15.01
C LEU A 226 16.07 -10.42 14.25
N GLU A 227 17.34 -10.18 14.57
CA GLU A 227 18.49 -10.85 13.93
C GLU A 227 19.30 -11.81 14.84
N GLY A 228 18.90 -12.00 16.10
CA GLY A 228 19.59 -12.88 17.04
C GLY A 228 19.36 -14.38 16.82
N GLN A 229 19.87 -15.20 17.73
CA GLN A 229 19.68 -16.66 17.68
C GLN A 229 18.18 -17.00 17.74
N TYR A 230 17.71 -17.82 16.78
CA TYR A 230 16.29 -18.12 16.55
C TYR A 230 15.43 -16.89 16.18
N GLY A 231 16.08 -15.79 15.77
CA GLY A 231 15.43 -14.53 15.43
C GLY A 231 14.60 -14.60 14.15
N PHE A 232 13.87 -13.52 13.91
CA PHE A 232 12.95 -13.37 12.79
C PHE A 232 13.62 -13.63 11.44
N GLY A 233 14.79 -13.03 11.19
CA GLY A 233 15.51 -13.17 9.92
C GLY A 233 15.77 -14.64 9.57
N ALA A 234 16.45 -15.36 10.46
CA ALA A 234 16.81 -16.77 10.25
C ALA A 234 15.58 -17.69 10.10
N THR A 235 14.51 -17.42 10.85
CA THR A 235 13.29 -18.25 10.82
C THR A 235 12.38 -17.94 9.62
N HIS A 236 12.51 -16.75 9.03
CA HIS A 236 11.64 -16.26 7.96
C HIS A 236 12.37 -16.04 6.63
N LYS A 237 13.58 -16.59 6.42
CA LYS A 237 14.35 -16.42 5.18
C LYS A 237 14.75 -14.97 4.88
N GLY A 238 15.08 -14.19 5.91
CA GLY A 238 15.74 -12.90 5.74
C GLY A 238 17.20 -13.07 5.29
N ALA A 239 17.78 -12.04 4.67
CA ALA A 239 19.15 -12.08 4.19
C ALA A 239 20.15 -11.98 5.36
N ASP A 240 21.31 -12.61 5.21
CA ASP A 240 22.42 -12.43 6.15
C ASP A 240 23.04 -11.03 6.04
N ASP A 241 22.95 -10.41 4.85
CA ASP A 241 23.48 -9.08 4.58
C ASP A 241 22.48 -7.97 4.95
N GLN A 242 22.91 -7.09 5.85
CA GLN A 242 22.14 -5.95 6.35
C GLN A 242 22.43 -4.65 5.58
N SER A 243 23.42 -4.66 4.68
CA SER A 243 23.94 -3.46 4.02
C SER A 243 22.84 -2.65 3.32
N ALA A 244 22.02 -3.30 2.51
CA ALA A 244 20.94 -2.65 1.76
C ALA A 244 19.87 -1.99 2.65
N ALA A 245 19.65 -2.48 3.85
CA ALA A 245 18.68 -1.90 4.78
C ALA A 245 19.23 -0.68 5.52
N LEU A 246 20.53 -0.68 5.80
CA LEU A 246 21.21 0.36 6.57
C LEU A 246 21.83 1.46 5.70
N ASP A 247 21.99 1.22 4.40
CA ASP A 247 22.57 2.20 3.47
C ASP A 247 21.75 3.50 3.44
N GLY A 248 22.41 4.62 3.73
CA GLY A 248 21.78 5.95 3.79
C GLY A 248 20.70 6.12 4.87
N ILE A 249 20.60 5.25 5.87
CA ILE A 249 19.55 5.36 6.91
C ILE A 249 19.64 6.69 7.67
N GLY A 250 18.52 7.43 7.72
CA GLY A 250 18.44 8.75 8.34
C GLY A 250 18.87 9.91 7.43
N ASP A 251 19.60 9.64 6.35
CA ASP A 251 20.03 10.64 5.36
C ASP A 251 19.17 10.59 4.08
N GLU A 252 18.73 9.39 3.69
CA GLU A 252 17.93 9.13 2.50
C GLU A 252 16.58 8.52 2.86
N TRP A 253 15.52 9.04 2.23
CA TRP A 253 14.15 8.55 2.37
C TRP A 253 13.78 7.69 1.17
N LEU A 254 13.97 6.37 1.27
CA LEU A 254 13.55 5.42 0.24
C LEU A 254 12.04 5.53 -0.03
N PHE A 255 11.27 5.87 1.00
CA PHE A 255 9.83 6.13 0.92
C PHE A 255 9.43 7.14 -0.17
N GLU A 256 10.30 8.09 -0.56
CA GLU A 256 10.00 9.03 -1.64
C GLU A 256 9.67 8.32 -2.97
N SER A 257 10.24 7.13 -3.18
CA SER A 257 10.01 6.28 -4.36
C SER A 257 8.77 5.38 -4.27
N VAL A 258 7.94 5.51 -3.22
CA VAL A 258 6.66 4.81 -3.13
C VAL A 258 5.81 5.11 -4.37
N SER A 259 5.10 4.10 -4.88
CA SER A 259 4.31 4.18 -6.10
C SER A 259 2.82 4.18 -5.77
N HIS A 260 2.13 5.28 -6.11
CA HIS A 260 0.69 5.39 -5.96
C HIS A 260 -0.01 4.70 -7.13
N LYS A 261 -0.95 3.81 -6.82
CA LYS A 261 -1.78 3.16 -7.84
C LYS A 261 -2.81 4.14 -8.40
N PHE A 262 -2.89 4.26 -9.71
CA PHE A 262 -3.89 5.12 -10.40
C PHE A 262 -4.99 4.35 -11.12
N HIS A 263 -4.92 3.02 -11.07
CA HIS A 263 -5.93 2.11 -11.57
C HIS A 263 -6.34 1.12 -10.48
N ALA A 264 -7.64 0.86 -10.32
CA ALA A 264 -8.20 0.03 -9.25
C ALA A 264 -8.05 -1.49 -9.52
N CYS A 265 -6.87 -1.90 -9.99
CA CYS A 265 -6.52 -3.26 -10.39
C CYS A 265 -5.09 -3.64 -9.99
N CYS A 266 -4.69 -4.90 -10.24
CA CYS A 266 -3.36 -5.41 -9.91
C CYS A 266 -2.25 -4.53 -10.51
N HIS A 267 -1.21 -4.21 -9.71
CA HIS A 267 -0.13 -3.29 -10.10
C HIS A 267 0.60 -3.74 -11.39
N GLY A 268 0.71 -5.06 -11.63
CA GLY A 268 1.31 -5.58 -12.87
C GLY A 268 0.62 -5.11 -14.16
N LEU A 269 -0.64 -4.68 -14.08
CA LEU A 269 -1.39 -4.13 -15.22
C LEU A 269 -1.09 -2.65 -15.51
N HIS A 270 -0.51 -1.91 -14.55
CA HIS A 270 -0.46 -0.44 -14.59
C HIS A 270 0.50 0.07 -15.65
N ALA A 271 1.67 -0.55 -15.82
CA ALA A 271 2.60 -0.15 -16.87
C ALA A 271 1.95 -0.21 -18.26
N ALA A 272 1.11 -1.22 -18.51
CA ALA A 272 0.38 -1.35 -19.77
C ALA A 272 -0.72 -0.29 -19.92
N LEU A 273 -1.45 0.01 -18.84
CA LEU A 273 -2.47 1.06 -18.83
C LEU A 273 -1.87 2.45 -19.04
N GLU A 274 -0.73 2.73 -18.42
CA GLU A 274 -0.04 4.01 -18.56
C GLU A 274 0.56 4.17 -19.97
N ALA A 275 1.20 3.13 -20.51
CA ALA A 275 1.63 3.14 -21.91
C ALA A 275 0.45 3.33 -22.88
N ALA A 276 -0.73 2.79 -22.55
CA ALA A 276 -1.92 2.93 -23.38
C ALA A 276 -2.48 4.37 -23.40
N ARG A 277 -2.23 5.19 -22.38
CA ARG A 277 -2.68 6.59 -22.34
C ARG A 277 -1.98 7.47 -23.36
N ASP A 278 -0.75 7.10 -23.73
CA ASP A 278 0.04 7.78 -24.77
C ASP A 278 -0.37 7.33 -26.19
N LEU A 279 -1.30 6.39 -26.29
CA LEU A 279 -1.83 5.85 -27.53
C LEU A 279 -3.29 6.29 -27.73
N ASP A 280 -3.65 6.68 -28.96
CA ASP A 280 -5.04 6.94 -29.32
C ASP A 280 -5.80 5.62 -29.57
N ILE A 281 -6.15 4.95 -28.48
CA ILE A 281 -6.80 3.62 -28.46
C ILE A 281 -8.33 3.70 -28.42
N ALA A 282 -8.93 4.83 -28.75
CA ALA A 282 -10.38 4.99 -28.69
C ALA A 282 -11.10 4.06 -29.70
N GLU A 283 -12.14 3.36 -29.24
CA GLU A 283 -13.06 2.66 -30.13
C GLU A 283 -13.87 3.65 -30.99
N PRO A 284 -14.17 3.34 -32.27
CA PRO A 284 -13.99 2.04 -32.94
C PRO A 284 -12.68 1.91 -33.72
N GLU A 285 -11.69 2.78 -33.54
CA GLU A 285 -10.52 2.90 -34.43
C GLU A 285 -9.46 1.80 -34.22
N VAL A 286 -9.57 0.98 -33.17
CA VAL A 286 -8.63 -0.10 -32.90
C VAL A 286 -8.81 -1.26 -33.88
N ALA A 287 -7.74 -1.69 -34.55
CA ALA A 287 -7.71 -2.94 -35.30
C ALA A 287 -7.05 -4.06 -34.50
N GLU A 288 -5.92 -3.77 -33.86
CA GLU A 288 -5.16 -4.72 -33.03
C GLU A 288 -4.40 -3.96 -31.94
N ILE A 289 -4.30 -4.54 -30.74
CA ILE A 289 -3.35 -4.10 -29.70
C ILE A 289 -2.52 -5.30 -29.26
N LYS A 290 -1.20 -5.13 -29.19
CA LYS A 290 -0.28 -6.11 -28.61
C LYS A 290 0.34 -5.55 -27.35
N VAL A 291 0.27 -6.30 -26.25
CA VAL A 291 0.90 -5.98 -24.98
C VAL A 291 2.08 -6.94 -24.78
N LYS A 292 3.27 -6.40 -24.53
CA LYS A 292 4.43 -7.14 -24.05
C LYS A 292 4.69 -6.79 -22.60
N THR A 293 4.94 -7.80 -21.77
CA THR A 293 5.18 -7.63 -20.34
C THR A 293 6.12 -8.71 -19.79
N HIS A 294 6.69 -8.48 -18.61
CA HIS A 294 7.56 -9.46 -17.96
C HIS A 294 6.81 -10.79 -17.67
N PRO A 295 7.44 -11.97 -17.88
CA PRO A 295 6.79 -13.28 -17.79
C PRO A 295 6.04 -13.56 -16.48
N ARG A 296 6.48 -12.97 -15.36
CA ARG A 296 5.78 -13.11 -14.07
C ARG A 296 4.31 -12.69 -14.15
N TRP A 297 4.01 -11.64 -14.89
CA TRP A 297 2.63 -11.14 -14.97
C TRP A 297 1.72 -12.04 -15.80
N MET A 298 2.27 -13.00 -16.55
CA MET A 298 1.47 -13.96 -17.30
C MET A 298 0.71 -14.93 -16.38
N SER A 299 1.28 -15.29 -15.23
CA SER A 299 0.59 -16.18 -14.27
C SER A 299 -0.35 -15.43 -13.32
N VAL A 300 -0.24 -14.10 -13.24
CA VAL A 300 -0.99 -13.27 -12.28
C VAL A 300 -2.07 -12.43 -12.97
N CYS A 301 -1.74 -11.78 -14.08
CA CYS A 301 -2.50 -10.67 -14.67
C CYS A 301 -3.03 -10.97 -16.09
N ASN A 302 -2.87 -12.20 -16.59
CA ASN A 302 -3.28 -12.58 -17.94
C ASN A 302 -4.52 -13.49 -17.96
N GLN A 303 -5.52 -13.21 -17.12
CA GLN A 303 -6.82 -13.87 -17.28
C GLN A 303 -7.41 -13.49 -18.64
N LEU A 304 -7.59 -14.48 -19.52
CA LEU A 304 -7.97 -14.21 -20.91
C LEU A 304 -9.40 -13.65 -21.01
N SER A 305 -10.31 -14.24 -20.24
CA SER A 305 -11.76 -14.01 -20.34
C SER A 305 -12.51 -13.99 -19.02
N PRO A 306 -12.17 -13.09 -18.08
CA PRO A 306 -12.94 -12.97 -16.86
C PRO A 306 -14.38 -12.51 -17.17
N THR A 307 -15.34 -13.08 -16.43
CA THR A 307 -16.75 -12.66 -16.44
C THR A 307 -17.12 -11.86 -15.20
N THR A 308 -16.21 -11.76 -14.23
CA THR A 308 -16.45 -11.07 -12.96
C THR A 308 -15.64 -9.79 -12.86
N GLY A 309 -16.13 -8.81 -12.09
CA GLY A 309 -15.41 -7.58 -11.78
C GLY A 309 -14.04 -7.84 -11.12
N LEU A 310 -13.98 -8.81 -10.19
CA LEU A 310 -12.73 -9.23 -9.57
C LEU A 310 -11.75 -9.80 -10.61
N GLY A 311 -12.21 -10.67 -11.52
CA GLY A 311 -11.34 -11.23 -12.57
C GLY A 311 -10.82 -10.16 -13.53
N ALA A 312 -11.61 -9.12 -13.83
CA ALA A 312 -11.17 -7.99 -14.65
C ALA A 312 -9.93 -7.29 -14.08
N LYS A 313 -9.80 -7.21 -12.75
CA LYS A 313 -8.64 -6.62 -12.07
C LYS A 313 -7.32 -7.40 -12.27
N PHE A 314 -7.37 -8.55 -12.95
CA PHE A 314 -6.24 -9.43 -13.25
C PHE A 314 -6.20 -9.83 -14.75
N SER A 315 -6.66 -8.94 -15.64
CA SER A 315 -6.74 -9.21 -17.08
C SER A 315 -6.29 -8.01 -17.92
N TYR A 316 -5.10 -8.09 -18.53
CA TYR A 316 -4.60 -7.09 -19.48
C TYR A 316 -5.62 -6.76 -20.58
N ARG A 317 -6.18 -7.81 -21.21
CA ARG A 317 -7.14 -7.63 -22.31
C ARG A 317 -8.36 -6.84 -21.85
N THR A 318 -8.84 -7.12 -20.65
CA THR A 318 -10.03 -6.46 -20.12
C THR A 318 -9.75 -5.00 -19.78
N VAL A 319 -8.68 -4.71 -19.06
CA VAL A 319 -8.40 -3.33 -18.62
C VAL A 319 -8.01 -2.41 -19.78
N ILE A 320 -7.29 -2.91 -20.78
CA ILE A 320 -6.99 -2.16 -22.00
C ILE A 320 -8.27 -1.93 -22.82
N ALA A 321 -9.15 -2.93 -22.92
CA ALA A 321 -10.44 -2.77 -23.57
C ALA A 321 -11.36 -1.77 -22.83
N MET A 322 -11.34 -1.77 -21.49
CA MET A 322 -12.05 -0.78 -20.68
C MET A 322 -11.61 0.63 -21.02
N LEU A 323 -10.30 0.88 -21.03
CA LEU A 323 -9.72 2.18 -21.35
C LEU A 323 -10.10 2.64 -22.78
N ALA A 324 -9.99 1.76 -23.77
CA ALA A 324 -10.34 2.03 -25.16
C ALA A 324 -11.83 2.39 -25.37
N ILE A 325 -12.72 1.85 -24.54
CA ILE A 325 -14.17 2.12 -24.59
C ILE A 325 -14.54 3.38 -23.78
N GLY A 326 -13.59 3.93 -23.01
CA GLY A 326 -13.78 5.12 -22.18
C GLY A 326 -14.24 4.83 -20.76
N TYR A 327 -14.12 3.60 -20.27
CA TYR A 327 -14.27 3.33 -18.84
C TYR A 327 -13.05 3.86 -18.09
N ASP A 328 -13.30 4.65 -17.04
CA ASP A 328 -12.25 5.13 -16.16
C ASP A 328 -11.78 3.99 -15.24
N THR A 329 -10.57 3.50 -15.46
CA THR A 329 -9.99 2.42 -14.66
C THR A 329 -9.54 2.88 -13.27
N ALA A 330 -9.63 4.17 -12.96
CA ALA A 330 -9.43 4.69 -11.61
C ALA A 330 -10.64 4.48 -10.69
N LEU A 331 -11.82 4.21 -11.26
CA LEU A 331 -13.08 4.04 -10.54
C LEU A 331 -13.35 2.54 -10.25
N PRO A 332 -13.34 2.10 -8.98
CA PRO A 332 -13.57 0.69 -8.62
C PRO A 332 -14.90 0.12 -9.15
N GLU A 333 -15.96 0.92 -9.21
CA GLU A 333 -17.29 0.53 -9.69
C GLU A 333 -17.30 0.12 -11.17
N ASN A 334 -16.32 0.59 -11.96
CA ASN A 334 -16.17 0.15 -13.36
C ASN A 334 -15.67 -1.29 -13.46
N PHE A 335 -15.09 -1.87 -12.39
CA PHE A 335 -14.73 -3.28 -12.32
C PHE A 335 -15.92 -4.13 -11.84
N SER A 336 -16.90 -4.32 -12.72
CA SER A 336 -18.13 -5.04 -12.42
C SER A 336 -18.43 -6.15 -13.44
N ASP A 337 -19.24 -7.12 -13.04
CA ASP A 337 -19.75 -8.18 -13.94
C ASP A 337 -20.53 -7.57 -15.12
N LYS A 338 -21.21 -6.44 -14.89
CA LYS A 338 -21.91 -5.67 -15.93
C LYS A 338 -20.93 -5.13 -16.97
N THR A 339 -19.80 -4.56 -16.54
CA THR A 339 -18.74 -4.09 -17.45
C THR A 339 -18.16 -5.26 -18.23
N CYS A 340 -17.87 -6.39 -17.58
CA CYS A 340 -17.38 -7.61 -18.24
C CYS A 340 -18.37 -8.18 -19.27
N ALA A 341 -19.67 -7.95 -19.08
CA ALA A 341 -20.72 -8.38 -20.00
C ALA A 341 -20.91 -7.45 -21.21
N ASP A 342 -20.32 -6.25 -21.23
CA ASP A 342 -20.44 -5.29 -22.33
C ASP A 342 -19.99 -5.93 -23.67
N PRO A 343 -20.88 -6.07 -24.67
CA PRO A 343 -20.53 -6.68 -25.94
C PRO A 343 -19.37 -6.00 -26.66
N ARG A 344 -19.21 -4.67 -26.49
CA ARG A 344 -18.11 -3.90 -27.08
C ARG A 344 -16.78 -4.32 -26.46
N LEU A 345 -16.76 -4.46 -25.13
CA LEU A 345 -15.58 -4.91 -24.39
C LEU A 345 -15.20 -6.34 -24.77
N ARG A 346 -16.19 -7.24 -24.82
CA ARG A 346 -15.96 -8.63 -25.24
C ARG A 346 -15.38 -8.71 -26.65
N SER A 347 -15.94 -7.95 -27.60
CA SER A 347 -15.45 -7.90 -28.98
C SER A 347 -14.05 -7.29 -29.09
N LEU A 348 -13.73 -6.26 -28.29
CA LEU A 348 -12.41 -5.65 -28.30
C LEU A 348 -11.33 -6.55 -27.69
N ARG A 349 -11.65 -7.34 -26.67
CA ARG A 349 -10.70 -8.28 -26.06
C ARG A 349 -10.10 -9.29 -27.05
N ASP A 350 -10.85 -9.66 -28.09
CA ASP A 350 -10.37 -10.57 -29.13
C ASP A 350 -9.32 -9.94 -30.06
N ARG A 351 -9.24 -8.59 -30.09
CA ARG A 351 -8.23 -7.81 -30.82
C ARG A 351 -7.00 -7.48 -29.97
N ILE A 352 -6.96 -7.90 -28.71
CA ILE A 352 -5.85 -7.63 -27.78
C ILE A 352 -5.10 -8.94 -27.49
N THR A 353 -3.81 -8.97 -27.81
CA THR A 353 -2.92 -10.08 -27.45
C THR A 353 -1.90 -9.66 -26.40
N VAL A 354 -1.44 -10.63 -25.61
CA VAL A 354 -0.49 -10.42 -24.51
C VAL A 354 0.61 -11.45 -24.64
N GLU A 355 1.86 -10.99 -24.67
CA GLU A 355 3.05 -11.81 -24.85
C GLU A 355 4.05 -11.52 -23.72
N ALA A 356 4.76 -12.56 -23.29
CA ALA A 356 5.85 -12.42 -22.34
C ALA A 356 7.10 -11.89 -23.07
N ASP A 357 7.86 -11.01 -22.42
CA ASP A 357 9.15 -10.51 -22.89
C ASP A 357 10.14 -10.49 -21.73
N ASP A 358 11.13 -11.39 -21.76
CA ASP A 358 12.19 -11.48 -20.74
C ASP A 358 13.11 -10.25 -20.71
N GLY A 359 13.06 -9.39 -21.73
CA GLY A 359 13.82 -8.14 -21.79
C GLY A 359 13.20 -6.99 -20.98
N LEU A 360 11.95 -7.12 -20.53
CA LEU A 360 11.25 -6.09 -19.76
C LEU A 360 11.39 -6.35 -18.26
N SER A 361 11.58 -5.29 -17.46
CA SER A 361 11.49 -5.40 -16.01
C SER A 361 10.05 -5.65 -15.55
N GLU A 362 9.86 -6.03 -14.28
CA GLU A 362 8.53 -6.18 -13.67
C GLU A 362 7.70 -4.88 -13.67
N THR A 363 8.35 -3.73 -13.81
CA THR A 363 7.72 -2.40 -13.79
C THR A 363 7.46 -1.86 -15.19
N GLN A 364 7.83 -2.62 -16.24
CA GLN A 364 7.74 -2.20 -17.63
C GLN A 364 6.66 -2.94 -18.42
N ALA A 365 6.08 -2.22 -19.38
CA ALA A 365 5.27 -2.79 -20.44
C ALA A 365 5.48 -2.03 -21.75
N HIS A 366 5.33 -2.74 -22.86
CA HIS A 366 5.38 -2.17 -24.19
C HIS A 366 4.09 -2.50 -24.93
N LEU A 367 3.46 -1.49 -25.54
CA LEU A 367 2.24 -1.62 -26.31
C LEU A 367 2.49 -1.25 -27.77
N SER A 368 1.90 -2.04 -28.67
CA SER A 368 1.80 -1.73 -30.09
C SER A 368 0.32 -1.66 -30.48
N LEU A 369 -0.09 -0.54 -31.09
CA LEU A 369 -1.43 -0.30 -31.61
C LEU A 369 -1.38 -0.29 -33.13
N LEU A 370 -2.27 -1.07 -33.76
CA LEU A 370 -2.66 -0.92 -35.15
C LEU A 370 -4.08 -0.36 -35.19
N ARG A 371 -4.25 0.78 -35.86
CA ARG A 371 -5.56 1.39 -36.13
C ARG A 371 -6.18 0.86 -37.41
N ARG A 372 -7.49 1.02 -37.56
CA ARG A 372 -8.26 0.61 -38.75
C ARG A 372 -7.89 1.37 -40.03
N ASP A 373 -7.38 2.59 -39.89
CA ASP A 373 -6.80 3.38 -40.98
C ASP A 373 -5.39 2.90 -41.42
N GLY A 374 -4.85 1.87 -40.74
CA GLY A 374 -3.53 1.28 -41.00
C GLY A 374 -2.38 1.95 -40.24
N ILE A 375 -2.62 3.01 -39.48
CA ILE A 375 -1.58 3.70 -38.71
C ILE A 375 -1.11 2.80 -37.55
N ARG A 376 0.22 2.72 -37.38
CA ARG A 376 0.86 2.04 -36.25
C ARG A 376 1.45 3.05 -35.26
N ARG A 377 1.29 2.75 -33.97
CA ARG A 377 1.85 3.50 -32.86
C ARG A 377 2.37 2.53 -31.81
N GLU A 378 3.40 2.94 -31.10
CA GLU A 378 3.99 2.16 -30.01
C GLU A 378 4.24 3.08 -28.83
N ALA A 379 4.11 2.53 -27.63
CA ALA A 379 4.40 3.21 -26.38
C ALA A 379 5.00 2.22 -25.38
N THR A 380 5.88 2.72 -24.52
CA THR A 380 6.48 1.97 -23.43
C THR A 380 6.35 2.80 -22.17
N HIS A 381 6.08 2.15 -21.04
CA HIS A 381 6.06 2.80 -19.75
C HIS A 381 6.80 1.96 -18.72
N ASP A 382 7.50 2.64 -17.81
CA ASP A 382 8.14 2.06 -16.64
C ASP A 382 7.57 2.74 -15.40
N LEU A 383 6.99 1.97 -14.48
CA LEU A 383 6.41 2.49 -13.23
C LEU A 383 7.46 3.10 -12.30
N LEU A 384 8.75 2.80 -12.52
CA LEU A 384 9.86 3.42 -11.80
C LEU A 384 10.43 4.65 -12.51
N ALA A 385 9.91 5.01 -13.69
CA ALA A 385 10.31 6.24 -14.35
C ALA A 385 9.98 7.44 -13.44
N PRO A 386 10.89 8.42 -13.29
CA PRO A 386 10.65 9.58 -12.45
C PRO A 386 9.37 10.32 -12.88
N MET A 387 8.47 10.54 -11.93
CA MET A 387 7.31 11.42 -12.08
C MET A 387 7.61 12.74 -11.37
N SER A 388 7.25 13.87 -11.99
CA SER A 388 7.39 15.15 -11.30
C SER A 388 6.49 15.18 -10.06
N LEU A 389 6.92 15.89 -9.02
CA LEU A 389 6.14 15.99 -7.78
C LEU A 389 4.76 16.63 -8.02
N SER A 390 4.68 17.59 -8.96
CA SER A 390 3.41 18.23 -9.35
C SER A 390 2.46 17.25 -10.01
N ASP A 391 2.94 16.47 -10.99
CA ASP A 391 2.11 15.48 -11.68
C ASP A 391 1.61 14.42 -10.69
N ARG A 392 2.46 14.02 -9.75
CA ARG A 392 2.09 13.07 -8.69
C ARG A 392 1.03 13.64 -7.77
N GLU A 393 1.19 14.88 -7.33
CA GLU A 393 0.20 15.57 -6.50
C GLU A 393 -1.15 15.67 -7.20
N ASP A 394 -1.17 16.12 -8.46
CA ASP A 394 -2.38 16.27 -9.24
C ASP A 394 -3.12 14.93 -9.41
N ARG A 395 -2.38 13.86 -9.75
CA ARG A 395 -2.99 12.54 -9.95
C ARG A 395 -3.52 11.90 -8.67
N VAL A 396 -2.81 12.03 -7.55
CA VAL A 396 -3.28 11.50 -6.26
C VAL A 396 -4.50 12.28 -5.78
N ARG A 397 -4.51 13.61 -5.94
CA ARG A 397 -5.67 14.44 -5.60
C ARG A 397 -6.87 14.16 -6.51
N GLU A 398 -6.65 13.94 -7.80
CA GLU A 398 -7.70 13.51 -8.74
C GLU A 398 -8.28 12.16 -8.33
N LYS A 399 -7.42 11.19 -8.01
CA LYS A 399 -7.85 9.88 -7.49
C LYS A 399 -8.69 10.03 -6.22
N ALA A 400 -8.22 10.80 -5.24
CA ALA A 400 -8.95 11.04 -4.01
C ALA A 400 -10.32 11.69 -4.30
N SER A 401 -10.36 12.71 -5.17
CA SER A 401 -11.60 13.37 -5.58
C SER A 401 -12.61 12.42 -6.23
N LYS A 402 -12.14 11.48 -7.05
CA LYS A 402 -12.97 10.44 -7.67
C LYS A 402 -13.54 9.45 -6.65
N LEU A 403 -12.78 9.14 -5.59
CA LEU A 403 -13.15 8.14 -4.60
C LEU A 403 -14.06 8.67 -3.49
N ILE A 404 -13.83 9.90 -3.02
CA ILE A 404 -14.52 10.46 -1.85
C ILE A 404 -15.18 11.82 -2.10
N GLY A 405 -15.16 12.31 -3.34
CA GLY A 405 -15.67 13.62 -3.72
C GLY A 405 -14.63 14.74 -3.58
N GLY A 406 -14.68 15.72 -4.50
CA GLY A 406 -13.67 16.77 -4.60
C GLY A 406 -13.57 17.69 -3.38
N GLU A 407 -14.72 18.13 -2.83
CA GLU A 407 -14.74 19.02 -1.66
C GLU A 407 -14.05 18.38 -0.45
N GLU A 408 -14.35 17.09 -0.22
CA GLU A 408 -13.81 16.35 0.90
C GLU A 408 -12.33 15.99 0.71
N ALA A 409 -11.93 15.61 -0.51
CA ALA A 409 -10.53 15.39 -0.86
C ALA A 409 -9.68 16.66 -0.65
N ASP A 410 -10.19 17.83 -1.05
CA ASP A 410 -9.53 19.11 -0.86
C ASP A 410 -9.48 19.53 0.62
N ALA A 411 -10.53 19.27 1.40
CA ALA A 411 -10.54 19.54 2.83
C ALA A 411 -9.48 18.70 3.58
N ILE A 412 -9.39 17.40 3.26
CA ILE A 412 -8.37 16.51 3.83
C ILE A 412 -6.97 16.93 3.37
N TRP A 413 -6.79 17.24 2.10
CA TRP A 413 -5.50 17.72 1.57
C TRP A 413 -5.06 19.00 2.28
N SER A 414 -5.96 19.98 2.44
CA SER A 414 -5.66 21.20 3.19
C SER A 414 -5.21 20.87 4.60
N MET A 415 -5.94 20.02 5.33
CA MET A 415 -5.60 19.62 6.70
C MET A 415 -4.21 18.97 6.81
N LEU A 416 -3.87 18.07 5.88
CA LEU A 416 -2.56 17.43 5.82
C LEU A 416 -1.42 18.43 5.53
N ARG A 417 -1.71 19.54 4.85
CA ARG A 417 -0.74 20.58 4.50
C ARG A 417 -0.64 21.71 5.51
N THR A 418 -1.72 22.05 6.20
CA THR A 418 -1.79 23.20 7.11
C THR A 418 -1.76 22.82 8.58
N GLY A 419 -1.94 21.53 8.91
CA GLY A 419 -1.97 21.01 10.28
C GLY A 419 -3.38 20.86 10.84
N GLY A 420 -3.43 20.48 12.12
CA GLY A 420 -4.66 20.07 12.83
C GLY A 420 -4.33 19.03 13.90
N ARG A 421 -5.35 18.42 14.49
CA ARG A 421 -5.23 17.30 15.44
C ARG A 421 -5.47 15.97 14.75
N ALA A 422 -4.77 14.93 15.21
CA ALA A 422 -4.98 13.57 14.71
C ALA A 422 -6.45 13.13 14.85
N ALA A 423 -7.14 13.58 15.90
CA ALA A 423 -8.57 13.36 16.10
C ALA A 423 -9.42 13.92 14.94
N GLU A 424 -9.13 15.12 14.44
CA GLU A 424 -9.86 15.74 13.32
C GLU A 424 -9.68 14.94 12.02
N LEU A 425 -8.50 14.34 11.82
CA LEU A 425 -8.27 13.43 10.71
C LEU A 425 -8.97 12.07 10.93
N SER A 426 -9.02 11.57 12.16
CA SER A 426 -9.72 10.34 12.53
C SER A 426 -11.23 10.44 12.30
N ASP A 427 -11.82 11.62 12.53
CA ASP A 427 -13.24 11.88 12.28
C ASP A 427 -13.60 11.74 10.79
N ARG A 428 -12.62 11.88 9.88
CA ARG A 428 -12.82 11.72 8.43
C ARG A 428 -12.90 10.27 7.97
N LEU A 429 -12.71 9.28 8.84
CA LEU A 429 -12.83 7.85 8.48
C LEU A 429 -14.29 7.41 8.25
N GLU A 430 -15.24 8.10 8.85
CA GLU A 430 -16.66 7.71 8.88
C GLU A 430 -17.52 8.39 7.81
N GLY A 431 -16.97 9.39 7.12
CA GLY A 431 -17.68 10.28 6.20
C GLY A 431 -18.01 9.69 4.85
#